data_AF-A0A8T5F5I8-F1
#
_entry.id   AF-A0A8T5F5I8-F1
#
_cell.length_a   1.000
_cell.length_b   1.000
_cell.length_c   1.000
_cell.angle_alpha   90.00
_cell.angle_beta   90.00
_cell.angle_gamma   90.00
#
_symmetry.space_group_name_H-M   'P 1'
#
loop_
_entity.id
_entity.type
_entity.pdbx_description
1 polymer ?
#
loop_
_entity_poly.entity_id
_entity_poly.type
_entity_poly.pdbx_seq_one_letter_code
_entity_poly.pdbx_strand_id
1 'polypeptide(L)'
;MGRKVVDKKKKHSKKIIVGKNKGGKLVNYILLILVSLGILNGVVSNYSASNYLFVILLLLGGFFIAYSLLKRLMWVYYFFLIVNVFVLIYRMVTIGFLFIFWAEGLWSVAIVLLSYWMLTEISPKKFQKLPWFR
;
A
#
# COMPACT_ATOMS: atom_id res chain seq x y z
N MET A 1 36.89 3.60 46.08
CA MET A 1 37.04 4.68 45.09
C MET A 1 37.68 4.08 43.83
N GLY A 2 36.87 3.74 42.82
CA GLY A 2 37.33 3.04 41.63
C GLY A 2 36.45 3.39 40.44
N ARG A 3 36.72 4.53 39.80
CA ARG A 3 36.25 4.83 38.44
C ARG A 3 37.28 4.29 37.46
N LYS A 4 36.87 3.38 36.57
CA LYS A 4 37.35 3.26 35.18
C LYS A 4 36.19 2.69 34.38
N VAL A 5 35.38 3.57 33.78
CA VAL A 5 35.53 4.05 32.41
C VAL A 5 35.09 2.99 31.41
N VAL A 6 33.84 3.14 30.96
CA VAL A 6 33.43 3.16 29.55
C VAL A 6 33.95 1.99 28.70
N ASP A 7 33.15 0.93 28.60
CA ASP A 7 33.05 0.15 27.36
C ASP A 7 31.80 0.56 26.58
N LYS A 8 31.92 1.72 25.93
CA LYS A 8 31.26 1.99 24.66
C LYS A 8 31.78 0.97 23.64
N LYS A 9 30.95 0.00 23.23
CA LYS A 9 30.78 -0.47 21.83
C LYS A 9 30.17 -1.88 21.80
N LYS A 10 28.85 -1.93 21.67
CA LYS A 10 28.21 -2.92 20.77
C LYS A 10 27.28 -2.19 19.78
N LYS A 11 27.83 -1.17 19.12
CA LYS A 11 27.39 -0.76 17.79
C LYS A 11 28.12 -1.67 16.80
N HIS A 12 27.41 -2.71 16.33
CA HIS A 12 27.63 -3.46 15.09
C HIS A 12 27.26 -4.93 15.28
N SER A 13 25.96 -5.23 15.18
CA SER A 13 25.53 -6.45 14.50
C SER A 13 24.05 -6.35 14.15
N LYS A 14 23.75 -5.46 13.21
CA LYS A 14 22.58 -5.60 12.34
C LYS A 14 23.04 -5.40 10.90
N LYS A 15 23.97 -6.27 10.49
CA LYS A 15 24.27 -6.55 9.09
C LYS A 15 23.65 -7.90 8.73
N ILE A 16 22.34 -8.01 8.99
CA ILE A 16 21.42 -9.08 8.60
C ILE A 16 20.10 -8.28 8.51
N ILE A 17 19.48 -7.98 7.38
CA ILE A 17 19.19 -8.77 6.20
C ILE A 17 19.07 -7.74 5.05
N VAL A 18 20.16 -7.48 4.30
CA VAL A 18 20.04 -6.86 2.97
C VAL A 18 20.06 -8.00 1.95
N GLY A 19 19.18 -8.98 2.17
CA GLY A 19 18.78 -9.91 1.13
C GLY A 19 17.84 -9.12 0.23
N LYS A 20 18.31 -8.75 -0.97
CA LYS A 20 17.53 -8.35 -2.15
C LYS A 20 16.02 -8.64 -1.97
N ASN A 21 15.26 -7.67 -1.48
CA ASN A 21 13.79 -7.69 -1.48
C ASN A 21 13.29 -7.50 -2.92
N LYS A 22 13.63 -8.44 -3.82
CA LYS A 22 13.09 -8.48 -5.19
C LYS A 22 11.56 -8.59 -5.15
N GLY A 23 11.03 -9.33 -4.17
CA GLY A 23 9.60 -9.49 -3.88
C GLY A 23 8.88 -8.15 -3.71
N GLY A 24 9.19 -7.37 -2.68
CA GLY A 24 8.52 -6.06 -2.49
C GLY A 24 8.92 -4.98 -3.48
N LYS A 25 10.00 -5.13 -4.26
CA LYS A 25 10.17 -4.30 -5.46
C LYS A 25 9.07 -4.60 -6.47
N LEU A 26 8.86 -5.88 -6.78
CA LEU A 26 7.87 -6.34 -7.74
C LEU A 26 6.44 -6.01 -7.30
N VAL A 27 6.09 -6.28 -6.04
CA VAL A 27 4.75 -5.94 -5.48
C VAL A 27 4.48 -4.44 -5.55
N ASN A 28 5.48 -3.61 -5.21
CA ASN A 28 5.33 -2.17 -5.30
C ASN A 28 5.15 -1.68 -6.74
N TYR A 29 5.83 -2.30 -7.71
CA TYR A 29 5.62 -1.99 -9.13
C TYR A 29 4.23 -2.44 -9.60
N ILE A 30 3.73 -3.59 -9.16
CA ILE A 30 2.36 -4.03 -9.45
C ILE A 30 1.35 -3.03 -8.90
N LEU A 31 1.50 -2.60 -7.63
CA LEU A 31 0.65 -1.56 -7.04
C LEU A 31 0.70 -0.26 -7.83
N LEU A 32 1.89 0.14 -8.29
CA LEU A 32 2.06 1.35 -9.08
C LEU A 32 1.30 1.26 -10.41
N ILE A 33 1.40 0.12 -11.12
CA ILE A 33 0.65 -0.13 -12.37
C ILE A 33 -0.85 -0.10 -12.12
N LEU A 34 -1.35 -0.79 -11.09
CA LEU A 34 -2.78 -0.82 -10.75
C LEU A 34 -3.30 0.60 -10.47
N VAL A 35 -2.56 1.38 -9.68
CA VAL A 35 -2.93 2.76 -9.36
C VAL A 35 -2.90 3.64 -10.61
N SER A 36 -1.89 3.51 -11.47
CA SER A 36 -1.83 4.24 -12.74
C SER A 36 -3.01 3.92 -13.66
N LEU A 37 -3.40 2.64 -13.78
CA LEU A 37 -4.58 2.25 -14.56
C LEU A 37 -5.87 2.83 -13.97
N GLY A 38 -6.00 2.83 -12.64
CA GLY A 38 -7.13 3.45 -11.95
C GLY A 38 -7.22 4.96 -12.20
N ILE A 39 -6.09 5.67 -12.12
CA ILE A 39 -6.02 7.12 -12.41
C ILE A 39 -6.37 7.37 -13.88
N LEU A 40 -5.82 6.61 -14.83
CA LEU A 40 -6.12 6.75 -16.25
C LEU A 40 -7.61 6.54 -16.53
N ASN A 41 -8.22 5.51 -15.95
CA ASN A 41 -9.65 5.26 -16.09
C ASN A 41 -10.49 6.42 -15.50
N GLY A 42 -10.09 6.95 -14.33
CA GLY A 42 -10.71 8.11 -13.72
C GLY A 42 -10.57 9.38 -14.56
N VAL A 43 -9.40 9.60 -15.16
CA VAL A 43 -9.14 10.75 -16.04
C VAL A 43 -9.99 10.66 -17.31
N VAL A 44 -10.02 9.51 -17.99
CA VAL A 44 -10.80 9.31 -19.22
C VAL A 44 -12.30 9.51 -18.97
N SER A 45 -12.84 8.94 -17.90
CA SER A 45 -14.26 9.08 -17.56
C SER A 45 -14.65 10.52 -17.20
N ASN A 46 -13.85 11.22 -16.40
CA ASN A 46 -14.15 12.60 -16.00
C ASN A 46 -13.84 13.64 -17.09
N TYR A 47 -12.86 13.37 -17.95
CA TYR A 47 -12.58 14.21 -19.13
C TYR A 47 -13.75 14.14 -20.12
N SER A 48 -14.29 12.94 -20.36
CA SER A 48 -15.47 12.74 -21.20
C SER A 48 -16.72 13.44 -20.63
N ALA A 49 -16.83 13.53 -19.30
CA ALA A 49 -17.89 14.28 -18.61
C ALA A 49 -17.64 15.79 -18.49
N SER A 50 -16.59 16.33 -19.15
CA SER A 50 -16.19 17.75 -19.08
C SER A 50 -15.87 18.27 -17.65
N ASN A 51 -15.59 17.37 -16.72
CA ASN A 51 -15.27 17.70 -15.32
C ASN A 51 -13.76 17.92 -15.14
N TYR A 52 -13.22 18.95 -15.80
CA TYR A 52 -11.78 19.22 -15.85
C TYR A 52 -11.14 19.44 -14.47
N LEU A 53 -11.87 20.03 -13.52
CA LEU A 53 -11.38 20.24 -12.15
C LEU A 53 -11.10 18.91 -11.44
N PHE A 54 -11.96 17.90 -11.62
CA PHE A 54 -11.75 16.56 -11.08
C PHE A 54 -10.59 15.84 -11.76
N VAL A 55 -10.40 16.03 -13.07
CA VAL A 55 -9.26 15.49 -13.80
C VAL A 55 -7.94 16.03 -13.24
N ILE A 56 -7.84 17.34 -13.00
CA ILE A 56 -6.64 17.97 -12.41
C ILE A 56 -6.37 17.42 -11.00
N LEU A 57 -7.41 17.31 -10.16
CA LEU A 57 -7.29 16.73 -8.82
C LEU A 57 -6.85 15.26 -8.86
N LEU A 58 -7.38 14.47 -9.79
CA LEU A 58 -7.00 13.07 -9.99
C LEU A 58 -5.54 12.93 -10.42
N LEU A 59 -5.07 13.80 -11.31
CA LEU A 59 -3.67 13.81 -11.75
C LEU A 59 -2.72 14.21 -10.61
N LEU A 60 -3.03 15.28 -9.87
CA LEU A 60 -2.21 15.74 -8.74
C LEU A 60 -2.18 14.70 -7.61
N GLY A 61 -3.35 14.19 -7.20
CA GLY A 61 -3.46 13.15 -6.19
C GLY A 61 -2.78 11.85 -6.63
N GLY A 62 -2.98 11.47 -7.89
CA GLY A 62 -2.34 10.30 -8.49
C GLY A 62 -0.81 10.39 -8.52
N PHE A 63 -0.26 11.55 -8.89
CA PHE A 63 1.17 11.80 -8.86
C PHE A 63 1.73 11.71 -7.43
N PHE A 64 1.04 12.30 -6.45
CA PHE A 64 1.44 12.24 -5.05
C PHE A 64 1.46 10.80 -4.52
N ILE A 65 0.46 9.99 -4.88
CA ILE A 65 0.36 8.58 -4.50
C ILE A 65 1.49 7.77 -5.17
N ALA A 66 1.72 7.95 -6.48
CA ALA A 66 2.78 7.24 -7.21
C ALA A 66 4.17 7.57 -6.66
N TYR A 67 4.43 8.84 -6.36
CA TYR A 67 5.67 9.28 -5.71
C TYR A 67 5.85 8.62 -4.33
N SER A 68 4.77 8.56 -3.55
CA SER A 68 4.81 7.99 -2.21
C SER A 68 4.99 6.46 -2.22
N LEU A 69 4.44 5.77 -3.24
CA LEU A 69 4.74 4.36 -3.52
C LEU A 69 6.21 4.16 -3.93
N LEU A 70 6.78 5.02 -4.77
CA LEU A 70 8.21 4.94 -5.15
C LEU A 70 9.13 5.07 -3.91
N LYS A 71 8.77 5.97 -2.98
CA LYS A 71 9.45 6.12 -1.69
C LYS A 71 9.10 5.06 -0.65
N ARG A 72 8.20 4.13 -0.96
CA ARG A 72 7.72 3.06 -0.06
C ARG A 72 7.25 3.58 1.30
N LEU A 73 6.50 4.68 1.28
CA LEU A 73 6.00 5.29 2.51
C LEU A 73 4.89 4.41 3.12
N MET A 74 5.05 4.01 4.38
CA MET A 74 4.10 3.13 5.08
C MET A 74 2.66 3.65 5.04
N TRP A 75 2.47 4.96 5.19
CA TRP A 75 1.14 5.58 5.26
C TRP A 75 0.30 5.35 4.00
N VAL A 76 0.92 5.20 2.83
CA VAL A 76 0.22 4.98 1.54
C VAL A 76 -0.43 3.61 1.52
N TYR A 77 0.29 2.59 1.98
CA TYR A 77 -0.24 1.23 2.03
C TYR A 77 -1.36 1.12 3.07
N TYR A 78 -1.25 1.84 4.20
CA TYR A 78 -2.35 1.97 5.16
C TYR A 78 -3.56 2.66 4.53
N PHE A 79 -3.34 3.76 3.81
CA PHE A 79 -4.40 4.49 3.12
C PHE A 79 -5.14 3.58 2.13
N PHE A 80 -4.42 2.84 1.29
CA PHE A 80 -5.02 1.89 0.36
C PHE A 80 -5.80 0.78 1.05
N LEU A 81 -5.26 0.24 2.15
CA LEU A 81 -5.91 -0.81 2.90
C LEU A 81 -7.23 -0.30 3.51
N ILE A 82 -7.21 0.87 4.17
CA ILE A 82 -8.41 1.46 4.79
C ILE A 82 -9.46 1.79 3.73
N VAL A 83 -9.08 2.47 2.65
CA VAL A 83 -10.01 2.88 1.59
C VAL A 83 -10.64 1.67 0.91
N ASN A 84 -9.86 0.66 0.54
CA ASN A 84 -10.41 -0.52 -0.15
C ASN A 84 -11.21 -1.43 0.79
N VAL A 85 -10.84 -1.55 2.07
CA VAL A 85 -11.67 -2.26 3.05
C VAL A 85 -13.01 -1.54 3.22
N PHE A 86 -13.02 -0.21 3.30
CA PHE A 86 -14.25 0.55 3.40
C PHE A 86 -15.12 0.39 2.15
N VAL A 87 -14.53 0.46 0.95
CA VAL A 87 -15.24 0.21 -0.33
C VAL A 87 -15.83 -1.20 -0.35
N LEU A 88 -15.09 -2.21 0.09
CA LEU A 88 -15.58 -3.59 0.17
C LEU A 88 -16.76 -3.71 1.12
N ILE A 89 -16.66 -3.17 2.35
CA ILE A 89 -17.75 -3.20 3.32
C ILE A 89 -18.98 -2.47 2.77
N TYR A 90 -18.79 -1.25 2.26
CA TYR A 90 -19.88 -0.44 1.69
C TYR A 90 -20.59 -1.17 0.54
N ARG A 91 -19.83 -1.71 -0.42
CA ARG A 91 -20.37 -2.44 -1.57
C ARG A 91 -21.03 -3.76 -1.17
N MET A 92 -20.52 -4.47 -0.17
CA MET A 92 -21.18 -5.66 0.39
C MET A 92 -22.55 -5.31 1.00
N VAL A 93 -22.67 -4.16 1.66
CA VAL A 93 -23.95 -3.68 2.20
C VAL A 93 -24.92 -3.29 1.08
N THR A 94 -24.43 -2.66 0.01
CA THR A 94 -25.30 -2.16 -1.08
C THR A 94 -25.70 -3.23 -2.10
N ILE A 95 -24.76 -4.08 -2.53
CA ILE A 95 -24.92 -5.01 -3.67
C ILE A 95 -24.93 -6.48 -3.19
N GLY A 96 -24.56 -6.74 -1.93
CA GLY A 96 -24.46 -8.09 -1.38
C GLY A 96 -23.10 -8.76 -1.62
N PHE A 97 -22.94 -9.97 -1.09
CA PHE A 97 -21.67 -10.71 -1.11
C PHE A 97 -21.17 -11.06 -2.53
N LEU A 98 -22.07 -11.15 -3.51
CA LEU A 98 -21.73 -11.45 -4.91
C LEU A 98 -20.78 -10.41 -5.54
N PHE A 99 -20.72 -9.19 -4.98
CA PHE A 99 -19.80 -8.15 -5.42
C PHE A 99 -18.32 -8.58 -5.37
N ILE A 100 -17.93 -9.46 -4.43
CA ILE A 100 -16.54 -9.93 -4.31
C ILE A 100 -16.08 -10.67 -5.56
N PHE A 101 -16.99 -11.35 -6.25
CA PHE A 101 -16.68 -12.12 -7.47
C PHE A 101 -16.68 -11.26 -8.74
N TRP A 102 -17.06 -9.98 -8.64
CA TRP A 102 -17.00 -9.04 -9.76
C TRP A 102 -15.62 -8.42 -9.89
N ALA A 103 -15.31 -7.90 -11.07
CA ALA A 103 -14.00 -7.28 -11.36
C ALA A 103 -13.64 -6.17 -10.36
N GLU A 104 -14.61 -5.34 -9.96
CA GLU A 104 -14.41 -4.28 -8.95
C GLU A 104 -14.07 -4.84 -7.56
N GLY A 105 -14.74 -5.93 -7.14
CA GLY A 105 -14.50 -6.58 -5.85
C GLY A 105 -13.13 -7.26 -5.81
N LEU A 106 -12.80 -8.04 -6.85
CA LEU A 106 -11.49 -8.69 -7.00
C LEU A 106 -10.35 -7.67 -7.02
N TRP A 107 -10.57 -6.52 -7.68
CA TRP A 107 -9.61 -5.42 -7.73
C TRP A 107 -9.33 -4.85 -6.33
N SER A 108 -10.37 -4.55 -5.55
CA SER A 108 -10.21 -4.08 -4.18
C SER A 108 -9.54 -5.11 -3.27
N VAL A 109 -9.89 -6.40 -3.41
CA VAL A 109 -9.24 -7.49 -2.65
C VAL A 109 -7.75 -7.59 -3.01
N ALA A 110 -7.40 -7.52 -4.30
CA ALA A 110 -6.00 -7.55 -4.73
C ALA A 110 -5.20 -6.38 -4.15
N ILE A 111 -5.75 -5.16 -4.16
CA ILE A 111 -5.09 -3.99 -3.56
C ILE A 111 -4.90 -4.17 -2.05
N VAL A 112 -5.88 -4.71 -1.33
CA VAL A 112 -5.77 -4.97 0.11
C VAL A 112 -4.65 -5.96 0.40
N LEU A 113 -4.60 -7.08 -0.33
CA LEU A 113 -3.58 -8.12 -0.14
C LEU A 113 -2.17 -7.59 -0.46
N LEU A 114 -1.99 -6.89 -1.58
CA LEU A 114 -0.69 -6.33 -1.98
C LEU A 114 -0.23 -5.25 -1.00
N SER A 115 -1.14 -4.40 -0.53
CA SER A 115 -0.83 -3.36 0.46
C SER A 115 -0.46 -3.96 1.82
N TYR A 116 -1.19 -4.99 2.26
CA TYR A 116 -0.90 -5.72 3.49
C TYR A 116 0.45 -6.43 3.43
N TRP A 117 0.76 -7.06 2.28
CA TRP A 117 2.06 -7.69 2.07
C TRP A 117 3.19 -6.65 2.13
N MET A 118 3.06 -5.51 1.46
CA MET A 118 4.06 -4.43 1.54
C MET A 118 4.24 -3.90 2.96
N LEU A 119 3.16 -3.74 3.72
CA LEU A 119 3.23 -3.35 5.14
C LEU A 119 3.98 -4.37 5.99
N THR A 120 3.75 -5.65 5.74
CA THR A 120 4.44 -6.75 6.42
C THR A 120 5.92 -6.79 6.04
N GLU A 121 6.26 -6.48 4.80
CA GLU A 121 7.65 -6.41 4.33
C GLU A 121 8.40 -5.20 4.92
N ILE A 122 7.73 -4.05 5.03
CA ILE A 122 8.33 -2.81 5.57
C ILE A 122 8.44 -2.87 7.11
N SER A 123 7.45 -3.47 7.80
CA SER A 123 7.41 -3.52 9.27
C SER A 123 6.96 -4.88 9.82
N PRO A 124 7.76 -5.95 9.65
CA PRO A 124 7.35 -7.31 10.01
C PRO A 124 7.00 -7.45 11.50
N LYS A 125 7.66 -6.70 12.38
CA LYS A 125 7.42 -6.72 13.84
C LYS A 125 6.03 -6.22 14.26
N LYS A 126 5.41 -5.34 13.47
CA LYS A 126 4.06 -4.81 13.76
C LYS A 126 2.96 -5.68 13.18
N PHE A 127 3.25 -6.42 12.10
CA PHE A 127 2.25 -7.15 11.32
C PHE A 127 2.28 -8.68 11.48
N GLN A 128 3.35 -9.26 12.04
CA GLN A 128 3.38 -10.70 12.42
C GLN A 128 2.39 -11.07 13.54
N LYS A 129 1.77 -10.10 14.22
CA LYS A 129 0.87 -10.33 15.37
C LYS A 129 -0.62 -10.33 15.01
N LEU A 130 -0.99 -10.23 13.73
CA LEU A 130 -2.39 -10.42 13.34
C LEU A 130 -2.70 -11.92 13.34
N PRO A 131 -3.58 -12.41 14.23
CA PRO A 131 -3.75 -13.84 14.52
C PRO A 131 -4.32 -14.67 13.36
N TRP A 132 -4.67 -14.04 12.24
CA TRP A 132 -5.32 -14.67 11.09
C TRP A 132 -4.34 -15.32 10.10
N PHE A 133 -3.03 -15.26 10.36
CA PHE A 133 -1.97 -15.83 9.48
C PHE A 133 -0.97 -16.73 10.24
N ARG A 134 -1.38 -17.32 11.37
CA ARG A 134 -0.63 -18.43 11.98
C ARG A 134 -1.02 -19.76 11.36
#